data_AF-A0A1W9WY70-F1
#
_entry.id   AF-A0A1W9WY70-F1
#
_cell.length_a   1.000
_cell.length_b   1.000
_cell.length_c   1.000
_cell.angle_alpha   90.00
_cell.angle_beta   90.00
_cell.angle_gamma   90.00
#
_symmetry.space_group_name_H-M   'P 1'
#
loop_
_entity.id
_entity.type
_entity.pdbx_description
1 polymer ?
#
loop_
_entity_poly.entity_id
_entity_poly.type
_entity_poly.pdbx_seq_one_letter_code
_entity_poly.pdbx_strand_id
1 'polypeptide(L)' 'MRLEAKEITCKCGHTLMIDRSSDWCAKCAKRVFYDPKDERFNKINTYYMYTVVFGVIFFLTYVFVELIATPVLG' A
#
# COMPACT_ATOMS: atom_id res chain seq x y z
N MET A 1 -1.40 -16.26 13.86
CA MET A 1 -2.46 -17.28 13.72
C MET A 1 -2.15 -18.09 12.47
N ARG A 2 -2.13 -19.42 12.57
CA ARG A 2 -1.94 -20.30 11.41
C ARG A 2 -3.32 -20.58 10.85
N LEU A 3 -3.57 -20.16 9.61
CA LEU A 3 -4.81 -20.39 8.90
C LEU A 3 -4.78 -21.81 8.30
N GLU A 4 -5.95 -22.37 8.00
CA GLU A 4 -6.01 -23.63 7.25
C GLU A 4 -5.32 -23.45 5.90
N ALA A 5 -4.53 -24.45 5.48
CA ALA A 5 -3.81 -24.37 4.22
C ALA A 5 -4.80 -24.31 3.06
N LYS A 6 -4.83 -23.18 2.37
CA LYS A 6 -5.70 -22.94 1.23
C LYS A 6 -4.87 -22.81 -0.03
N GLU A 7 -5.29 -23.50 -1.09
CA GLU A 7 -4.71 -23.32 -2.42
C GLU A 7 -5.20 -22.01 -3.03
N ILE A 8 -4.27 -21.14 -3.39
CA ILE A 8 -4.57 -19.84 -3.98
C ILE A 8 -3.76 -19.67 -5.27
N THR A 9 -4.46 -19.28 -6.32
CA THR A 9 -3.85 -18.98 -7.62
C THR A 9 -3.38 -17.53 -7.64
N CYS A 10 -2.08 -17.34 -7.81
CA CYS A 10 -1.51 -16.03 -8.05
C CYS A 10 -1.97 -15.48 -9.42
N LYS A 11 -1.96 -14.15 -9.59
CA LYS A 11 -2.28 -13.48 -10.86
C LYS A 11 -1.35 -13.84 -12.03
N CYS A 12 -0.20 -14.46 -11.76
CA CYS A 12 0.70 -15.00 -12.78
C CYS A 12 0.34 -16.44 -13.22
N GLY A 13 -0.72 -17.04 -12.66
CA GLY A 13 -1.14 -18.41 -12.96
C GLY A 13 -0.47 -19.50 -12.11
N HIS A 14 0.43 -19.14 -11.19
CA HIS A 14 1.04 -20.09 -10.25
C HIS A 14 0.11 -20.36 -9.07
N THR A 15 -0.18 -21.62 -8.76
CA THR A 15 -0.88 -22.02 -7.53
C THR A 15 0.12 -22.20 -6.39
N LEU A 16 -0.23 -21.70 -5.21
CA LEU A 16 0.55 -21.91 -4.00
C LEU A 16 -0.38 -22.18 -2.81
N MET A 17 0.09 -23.02 -1.89
CA MET A 17 -0.59 -23.28 -0.63
C MET A 17 -0.18 -22.22 0.39
N ILE A 18 -1.16 -21.49 0.92
CA ILE A 18 -0.92 -20.44 1.91
C ILE A 18 -1.59 -20.83 3.22
N ASP A 19 -0.83 -20.83 4.32
CA ASP A 19 -1.31 -21.07 5.70
C ASP A 19 -1.22 -19.80 6.59
N ARG A 20 -1.01 -18.64 5.96
CA ARG A 20 -0.77 -17.32 6.58
C ARG A 20 -1.66 -16.26 5.93
N SER A 21 -1.78 -15.07 6.53
CA SER A 21 -2.61 -14.00 5.96
C SER A 21 -2.13 -13.51 4.57
N SER A 22 -0.82 -13.52 4.34
CA SER A 22 -0.23 -13.20 3.04
C SER A 22 1.08 -13.95 2.85
N ASP A 23 1.40 -14.28 1.59
CA ASP A 23 2.68 -14.86 1.20
C ASP A 23 3.15 -14.30 -0.15
N TRP A 24 4.41 -14.54 -0.49
CA TRP A 24 5.01 -14.08 -1.75
C TRP A 24 5.00 -15.19 -2.79
N CYS A 25 4.54 -14.88 -4.00
CA CYS A 25 4.63 -15.84 -5.09
C CYS A 25 6.09 -16.06 -5.51
N ALA A 26 6.56 -17.31 -5.48
CA ALA A 26 7.93 -17.68 -5.87
C ALA A 26 8.28 -17.33 -7.33
N LYS A 27 7.29 -17.28 -8.24
CA LYS A 27 7.54 -16.99 -9.67
C LYS A 27 7.59 -15.49 -10.01
N CYS A 28 6.66 -14.69 -9.49
CA CYS A 28 6.51 -13.29 -9.90
C CYS A 28 6.82 -12.28 -8.80
N ALA A 29 7.22 -12.75 -7.61
CA ALA A 29 7.49 -11.93 -6.43
C ALA A 29 6.35 -10.95 -6.10
N LYS A 30 5.10 -11.27 -6.48
CA LYS A 30 3.92 -10.51 -6.07
C LYS A 30 3.35 -11.09 -4.78
N ARG A 31 2.91 -10.20 -3.90
CA ARG A 31 2.22 -10.58 -2.67
C ARG A 31 0.85 -11.15 -3.01
N VAL A 32 0.58 -12.34 -2.49
CA VAL A 32 -0.69 -13.06 -2.59
C VAL A 32 -1.31 -13.07 -1.20
N PHE A 33 -2.60 -12.83 -1.12
CA PHE A 33 -3.34 -12.74 0.13
C PHE A 33 -4.24 -13.96 0.30
N TYR A 34 -4.42 -14.41 1.54
CA TYR A 34 -5.31 -15.52 1.86
C TYR A 34 -6.77 -15.20 1.52
N ASP A 35 -7.18 -13.97 1.87
CA ASP A 35 -8.49 -13.42 1.58
C ASP A 35 -8.35 -12.21 0.63
N PRO A 36 -9.12 -12.14 -0.46
CA PRO A 36 -9.14 -10.98 -1.34
C PRO A 36 -9.57 -9.69 -0.62
N LYS A 37 -10.30 -9.79 0.51
CA LYS A 37 -10.69 -8.65 1.34
C LYS A 37 -9.46 -7.98 1.95
N ASP A 38 -8.50 -8.76 2.42
CA ASP A 38 -7.24 -8.25 2.99
C ASP A 38 -6.37 -7.58 1.92
N GLU A 39 -6.38 -8.08 0.67
CA GLU A 39 -5.71 -7.42 -0.46
C GLU A 39 -6.28 -6.01 -0.68
N ARG A 40 -7.63 -5.88 -0.65
CA ARG A 40 -8.31 -4.59 -0.86
C ARG A 40 -8.02 -3.63 0.28
N PHE A 41 -8.11 -4.07 1.54
CA PHE A 41 -7.79 -3.22 2.68
C PHE A 41 -6.34 -2.75 2.65
N ASN A 42 -5.39 -3.63 2.33
CA ASN A 42 -4.00 -3.24 2.22
C ASN A 42 -3.79 -2.15 1.16
N LYS A 43 -4.43 -2.28 -0.02
CA LYS A 43 -4.38 -1.25 -1.07
C LYS A 43 -4.97 0.09 -0.63
N ILE A 44 -6.13 0.07 0.03
CA ILE A 44 -6.78 1.27 0.53
C ILE A 44 -5.91 1.95 1.60
N ASN A 45 -5.36 1.18 2.53
CA ASN A 45 -4.50 1.70 3.58
C ASN A 45 -3.22 2.32 3.01
N THR A 46 -2.59 1.66 2.04
CA THR A 46 -1.42 2.20 1.32
C THR A 46 -1.77 3.51 0.59
N TYR A 47 -2.90 3.55 -0.12
CA TYR A 47 -3.35 4.77 -0.80
C TYR A 47 -3.65 5.91 0.18
N TYR A 48 -4.31 5.61 1.29
CA TYR A 48 -4.58 6.56 2.36
C TYR A 48 -3.28 7.15 2.92
N MET A 49 -2.30 6.29 3.23
CA MET A 49 -0.98 6.71 3.69
C MET A 49 -0.32 7.67 2.69
N TYR A 50 -0.28 7.34 1.40
CA TYR A 50 0.28 8.23 0.39
C TYR A 50 -0.46 9.56 0.32
N THR A 51 -1.80 9.53 0.37
CA THR A 51 -2.64 10.74 0.30
C THR A 51 -2.35 11.67 1.47
N VAL A 52 -2.24 11.14 2.69
CA VAL A 52 -1.90 11.91 3.89
C VAL A 52 -0.50 12.50 3.77
N VAL A 53 0.49 11.71 3.35
CA VAL A 53 1.87 12.20 3.17
C VAL A 53 1.93 13.33 2.14
N PHE A 54 1.29 13.19 0.98
CA PHE A 54 1.21 14.25 -0.02
C PHE A 54 0.49 15.49 0.51
N GLY A 55 -0.60 15.32 1.27
CA GLY A 55 -1.31 16.42 1.91
C GLY A 55 -0.42 17.22 2.86
N VAL A 56 0.39 16.55 3.68
CA VAL A 56 1.34 17.21 4.59
C VAL A 56 2.41 17.96 3.81
N ILE A 57 3.00 17.35 2.78
CA ILE A 57 4.01 18.00 1.94
C ILE A 57 3.43 19.26 1.29
N PHE A 58 2.23 19.17 0.72
CA PHE A 58 1.57 20.29 0.06
C PHE A 58 1.25 21.41 1.05
N PHE A 59 0.76 21.05 2.24
CA PHE A 59 0.49 22.01 3.31
C PHE A 59 1.76 22.75 3.76
N LEU A 60 2.85 22.01 4.03
CA LEU A 60 4.13 22.62 4.40
C LEU A 60 4.69 23.52 3.30
N THR A 61 4.56 23.09 2.05
CA THR A 61 5.00 23.87 0.88
C THR A 61 4.20 25.15 0.75
N TYR A 62 2.87 25.07 0.89
CA TYR A 62 1.98 26.22 0.86
C TYR A 62 2.31 27.22 1.97
N VAL A 63 2.44 26.75 3.21
CA VAL A 63 2.82 27.58 4.36
C VAL A 63 4.19 28.23 4.16
N PHE A 64 5.16 27.49 3.63
CA PHE A 64 6.48 28.03 3.30
C PHE A 64 6.38 29.16 2.26
N VAL A 65 5.59 28.96 1.20
CA VAL A 65 5.39 29.98 0.18
C VAL A 65 4.75 31.24 0.78
N GLU A 66 3.70 31.08 1.59
CA GLU A 66 2.93 32.21 2.13
C GLU A 66 3.64 32.95 3.28
N LEU A 67 4.47 32.27 4.08
CA LEU A 67 5.16 32.89 5.21
C LEU A 67 6.58 33.36 4.89
N ILE A 68 7.23 32.79 3.86
CA ILE A 68 8.63 33.09 3.55
C ILE A 68 8.75 33.62 2.13
N ALA A 69 8.23 32.91 1.12
CA ALA A 69 8.46 33.31 -0.26
C ALA A 69 7.74 34.62 -0.62
N THR A 70 6.46 34.78 -0.26
CA THR A 70 5.69 36.01 -0.53
C THR A 70 6.24 37.26 0.15
N PRO A 71 6.66 37.27 1.44
CA PRO A 71 7.24 38.48 2.04
C PRO A 71 8.69 38.76 1.60
N VAL A 72 9.41 37.77 1.05
CA VAL A 72 10.81 37.95 0.60
C VAL A 72 10.89 38.32 -0.89
N LEU A 73 9.95 37.84 -1.70
CA LEU A 73 9.91 38.07 -3.16
C LEU A 73 8.87 39.13 -3.58
N GLY A 74 8.01 39.56 -2.66
CA GLY A 74 7.00 40.62 -2.84
C GLY A 74 7.45 41.95 -2.30
#